data_AF-A0A6A4GZS6-F1
#
_entry.id   AF-A0A6A4GZS6-F1
#
_cell.length_a   1.000
_cell.length_b   1.000
_cell.length_c   1.000
_cell.angle_alpha   90.00
_cell.angle_beta   90.00
_cell.angle_gamma   90.00
#
_symmetry.space_group_name_H-M   'P 1'
#
loop_
_entity.id
_entity.type
_entity.pdbx_description
1 polymer ?
#
loop_
_entity_poly.entity_id
_entity_poly.type
_entity_poly.pdbx_seq_one_letter_code
_entity_poly.pdbx_strand_id
1 'polypeptide(L)'
;MPGAIPAWRDAMLKIGETFDHNRHPPSGIPSGYVLPEVYMFAHSDNDVLRQKFMKTYLKLYPAISYRISSLGSFNMLKAASDWRKLIGLELHGTKTDSKAAEQRRKLVDELQKSLNLVDLSNLQAIVPWWDGVEYPAHIPDDVFRHVLWNTINMSFKLELLMANFIFYE
;
A
#
# COMPACT_ATOMS: atom_id res chain seq x y z
N MET A 1 9.02 3.73 21.76
CA MET A 1 7.82 2.92 21.48
C MET A 1 7.48 2.11 22.72
N PRO A 2 6.20 1.98 23.10
CA PRO A 2 5.83 1.06 24.19
C PRO A 2 6.18 -0.38 23.80
N GLY A 3 6.64 -1.17 24.79
CA GLY A 3 7.00 -2.57 24.58
C GLY A 3 5.79 -3.42 24.23
N ALA A 4 6.01 -4.46 23.41
CA ALA A 4 4.94 -5.41 23.07
C ALA A 4 4.38 -6.05 24.34
N ILE A 5 3.06 -6.13 24.43
CA ILE A 5 2.35 -6.78 25.54
C ILE A 5 2.82 -8.25 25.61
N PRO A 6 3.15 -8.80 26.80
CA PRO A 6 3.73 -10.14 26.92
C PRO A 6 2.95 -11.23 26.17
N ALA A 7 1.63 -11.23 26.29
CA ALA A 7 0.77 -12.17 25.56
C ALA A 7 0.93 -12.09 24.04
N TRP A 8 1.16 -10.88 23.52
CA TRP A 8 1.38 -10.66 22.08
C TRP A 8 2.75 -11.16 21.63
N ARG A 9 3.79 -10.93 22.44
CA ARG A 9 5.12 -11.48 22.20
C ARG A 9 5.10 -13.01 22.19
N ASP A 10 4.42 -13.64 23.14
CA ASP A 10 4.39 -15.09 23.27
C ASP A 10 3.56 -15.74 22.13
N ALA A 11 2.47 -15.10 21.71
CA ALA A 11 1.72 -15.50 20.53
C ALA A 11 2.55 -15.38 19.24
N MET A 12 3.30 -14.27 19.07
CA MET A 12 4.18 -14.06 17.93
C MET A 12 5.35 -15.04 17.89
N LEU A 13 5.91 -15.43 19.04
CA LEU A 13 6.93 -16.47 19.12
C LEU A 13 6.37 -17.82 18.67
N LYS A 14 5.18 -18.21 19.15
CA LYS A 14 4.50 -19.44 18.70
C LYS A 14 4.17 -19.45 17.21
N ILE A 15 3.71 -18.32 16.68
CA ILE A 15 3.47 -18.17 15.24
C ILE A 15 4.81 -18.29 14.51
N GLY A 16 5.86 -17.59 14.95
CA GLY A 16 7.20 -17.64 14.35
C GLY A 16 7.84 -19.03 14.34
N GLU A 17 7.62 -19.85 15.36
CA GLU A 17 8.07 -21.25 15.42
C GLU A 17 7.42 -22.14 14.34
N THR A 18 6.20 -21.80 13.92
CA THR A 18 5.44 -22.54 12.91
C THR A 18 5.39 -21.83 11.55
N PHE A 19 5.92 -20.61 11.47
CA PHE A 19 5.93 -19.77 10.28
C PHE A 19 7.07 -20.17 9.37
N ASP A 20 6.75 -20.92 8.32
CA ASP A 20 7.69 -21.20 7.24
C ASP A 20 7.62 -20.08 6.20
N HIS A 21 8.69 -19.27 6.10
CA HIS A 21 8.82 -18.22 5.09
C HIS A 21 8.74 -18.74 3.64
N ASN A 22 8.93 -20.05 3.43
CA ASN A 22 8.84 -20.70 2.12
C ASN A 22 7.47 -21.34 1.88
N ARG A 23 6.58 -21.42 2.88
CA ARG A 23 5.21 -21.89 2.67
C ARG A 23 4.46 -20.86 1.84
N HIS A 24 4.11 -21.25 0.63
CA HIS A 24 3.13 -20.50 -0.13
C HIS A 24 1.76 -20.60 0.56
N PRO A 25 0.99 -19.52 0.61
CA PRO A 25 -0.35 -19.58 1.15
C PRO A 25 -1.19 -20.59 0.34
N PRO A 26 -2.16 -21.27 1.00
CA PRO A 26 -3.08 -22.19 0.36
C PRO A 26 -3.71 -21.63 -0.93
N SER A 27 -4.01 -22.51 -1.88
CA SER A 27 -4.68 -22.13 -3.13
C SER A 27 -6.01 -21.42 -2.83
N GLY A 28 -6.17 -20.20 -3.35
CA GLY A 28 -7.35 -19.36 -3.10
C GLY A 28 -7.16 -18.28 -2.03
N ILE A 29 -6.09 -18.33 -1.24
CA ILE A 29 -5.74 -17.26 -0.29
C ILE A 29 -4.85 -16.24 -1.00
N PRO A 30 -5.24 -14.95 -1.05
CA PRO A 30 -4.42 -13.91 -1.67
C PRO A 30 -3.01 -13.85 -1.05
N SER A 31 -2.00 -13.85 -1.92
CA SER A 31 -0.59 -13.79 -1.53
C SER A 31 0.05 -12.50 -2.03
N GLY A 32 0.55 -11.68 -1.11
CA GLY A 32 1.26 -10.44 -1.45
C GLY A 32 1.06 -9.29 -0.46
N TYR A 33 1.77 -8.19 -0.71
CA TYR A 33 1.65 -6.95 0.05
C TYR A 33 0.40 -6.20 -0.38
N VAL A 34 -0.64 -6.23 0.47
CA VAL A 34 -1.92 -5.55 0.19
C VAL A 34 -1.78 -4.03 0.26
N LEU A 35 -0.78 -3.53 0.99
CA LEU A 35 -0.50 -2.11 1.21
C LEU A 35 1.01 -1.83 1.08
N PRO A 36 1.40 -0.59 0.75
CA PRO A 36 2.81 -0.21 0.65
C PRO A 36 3.51 -0.25 2.01
N GLU A 37 4.78 -0.62 1.99
CA GLU A 37 5.59 -0.64 3.20
C GLU A 37 5.88 0.78 3.69
N VAL A 38 5.71 0.99 4.99
CA VAL A 38 5.69 2.31 5.62
C VAL A 38 7.05 3.01 5.52
N TYR A 39 8.15 2.23 5.54
CA TYR A 39 9.49 2.79 5.39
C TYR A 39 9.69 3.46 4.02
N MET A 40 8.88 3.13 2.99
CA MET A 40 8.92 3.81 1.70
C MET A 40 8.63 5.31 1.86
N PHE A 41 7.79 5.67 2.82
CA PHE A 41 7.46 7.04 3.16
C PHE A 41 8.37 7.63 4.24
N ALA A 42 9.12 6.80 4.97
CA ALA A 42 9.99 7.22 6.07
C ALA A 42 11.44 7.52 5.62
N HIS A 43 11.65 7.96 4.38
CA HIS A 43 12.98 8.43 3.94
C HIS A 43 13.28 9.79 4.61
N SER A 44 14.06 9.76 5.69
CA SER A 44 14.39 10.94 6.52
C SER A 44 15.20 12.01 5.79
N ASP A 45 15.99 11.63 4.80
CA ASP A 45 17.05 12.49 4.28
C ASP A 45 16.64 13.26 3.02
N ASN A 46 15.42 13.01 2.50
CA ASN A 46 14.93 13.66 1.28
C ASN A 46 13.43 13.99 1.39
N ASP A 47 13.13 15.16 1.96
CA ASP A 47 11.75 15.63 2.15
C ASP A 47 10.99 15.77 0.81
N VAL A 48 11.68 16.18 -0.27
CA VAL A 48 11.06 16.30 -1.59
C VAL A 48 10.58 14.93 -2.10
N LEU A 49 11.39 13.90 -1.91
CA LEU A 49 11.05 12.52 -2.29
C LEU A 49 9.91 11.99 -1.41
N ARG A 50 10.00 12.23 -0.11
CA ARG A 50 8.99 11.89 0.90
C ARG A 50 7.62 12.48 0.54
N GLN A 51 7.57 13.77 0.22
CA GLN A 51 6.35 14.47 -0.21
C GLN A 51 5.79 13.89 -1.51
N LYS A 52 6.63 13.60 -2.51
CA LYS A 52 6.19 13.03 -3.79
C LYS A 52 5.57 11.64 -3.64
N PHE A 53 6.20 10.76 -2.85
CA PHE A 53 5.63 9.45 -2.57
C PHE A 53 4.29 9.57 -1.84
N MET A 54 4.20 10.40 -0.80
CA MET A 54 2.96 10.56 -0.04
C MET A 54 1.83 11.15 -0.89
N LYS A 55 2.11 12.18 -1.70
CA LYS A 55 1.11 12.74 -2.62
C LYS A 55 0.59 11.71 -3.59
N THR A 56 1.49 10.94 -4.21
CA THR A 56 1.10 9.87 -5.14
C THR A 56 0.24 8.81 -4.44
N TYR A 57 0.61 8.43 -3.22
CA TYR A 57 -0.17 7.48 -2.44
C TYR A 57 -1.58 8.00 -2.13
N LEU A 58 -1.72 9.25 -1.66
CA LEU A 58 -3.02 9.84 -1.35
C LEU A 58 -3.93 9.95 -2.58
N LYS A 59 -3.39 10.28 -3.75
CA LYS A 59 -4.16 10.28 -5.00
C LYS A 59 -4.72 8.90 -5.36
N LEU A 60 -3.94 7.84 -5.09
CA LEU A 60 -4.31 6.46 -5.36
C LEU A 60 -5.14 5.83 -4.23
N TYR A 61 -5.13 6.42 -3.05
CA TYR A 61 -5.71 5.84 -1.83
C TYR A 61 -7.17 5.42 -1.96
N PRO A 62 -8.08 6.19 -2.59
CA PRO A 62 -9.47 5.76 -2.77
C PRO A 62 -9.59 4.48 -3.60
N ALA A 63 -8.83 4.40 -4.70
CA ALA A 63 -8.80 3.23 -5.56
C ALA A 63 -8.20 2.01 -4.86
N ILE A 64 -7.14 2.23 -4.08
CA ILE A 64 -6.52 1.17 -3.30
C ILE A 64 -7.49 0.65 -2.23
N SER A 65 -8.09 1.54 -1.45
CA SER A 65 -8.99 1.19 -0.35
C SER A 65 -10.22 0.46 -0.83
N TYR A 66 -10.84 0.93 -1.91
CA TYR A 66 -11.97 0.24 -2.52
C TYR A 66 -11.58 -1.16 -2.96
N ARG A 67 -10.48 -1.31 -3.71
CA ARG A 67 -10.04 -2.61 -4.22
C ARG A 67 -9.78 -3.62 -3.10
N ILE A 68 -9.14 -3.18 -2.02
CA ILE A 68 -8.92 -4.03 -0.83
C ILE A 68 -10.28 -4.43 -0.23
N SER A 69 -11.18 -3.47 -0.05
CA SER A 69 -12.50 -3.75 0.56
C SER A 69 -13.41 -4.64 -0.29
N SER A 70 -13.31 -4.56 -1.63
CA SER A 70 -14.23 -5.23 -2.54
C SER A 70 -13.71 -6.56 -3.08
N LEU A 71 -12.39 -6.69 -3.27
CA LEU A 71 -11.76 -7.84 -3.95
C LEU A 71 -10.59 -8.45 -3.17
N GLY A 72 -10.29 -7.93 -1.97
CA GLY A 72 -9.32 -8.50 -1.02
C GLY A 72 -7.85 -8.38 -1.42
N SER A 73 -7.52 -8.19 -2.70
CA SER A 73 -6.12 -8.08 -3.16
C SER A 73 -5.95 -7.49 -4.57
N PHE A 74 -4.68 -7.21 -4.89
CA PHE A 74 -4.22 -6.84 -6.22
C PHE A 74 -3.51 -8.02 -6.87
N ASN A 75 -3.79 -8.28 -8.15
CA ASN A 75 -3.07 -9.32 -8.88
C ASN A 75 -1.63 -8.92 -9.21
N MET A 76 -1.38 -7.60 -9.37
CA MET A 76 -0.09 -7.05 -9.77
C MET A 76 0.85 -6.64 -8.63
N LEU A 77 0.35 -6.45 -7.40
CA LEU A 77 1.17 -5.96 -6.27
C LEU A 77 1.59 -7.13 -5.37
N LYS A 78 2.48 -7.98 -5.90
CA LYS A 78 2.96 -9.18 -5.19
C LYS A 78 4.20 -8.93 -4.34
N ALA A 79 5.00 -7.92 -4.68
CA ALA A 79 6.22 -7.57 -3.96
C ALA A 79 6.26 -6.08 -3.55
N ALA A 80 7.02 -5.78 -2.49
CA ALA A 80 7.34 -4.42 -2.07
C ALA A 80 7.96 -3.55 -3.17
N SER A 81 8.70 -4.16 -4.10
CA SER A 81 9.30 -3.46 -5.24
C SER A 81 8.24 -2.97 -6.24
N ASP A 82 7.08 -3.62 -6.30
CA ASP A 82 5.96 -3.20 -7.18
C ASP A 82 5.25 -1.98 -6.61
N TRP A 83 5.13 -1.88 -5.28
CA TRP A 83 4.70 -0.65 -4.61
C TRP A 83 5.64 0.51 -4.87
N ARG A 84 6.97 0.29 -4.83
CA ARG A 84 7.94 1.34 -5.19
C ARG A 84 7.78 1.80 -6.63
N LYS A 85 7.52 0.90 -7.58
CA LYS A 85 7.26 1.27 -8.98
C LYS A 85 5.96 2.08 -9.10
N LEU A 86 4.91 1.69 -8.38
CA LEU A 86 3.60 2.33 -8.39
C LEU A 86 3.60 3.73 -7.76
N ILE A 87 4.19 3.87 -6.57
CA ILE A 87 4.21 5.17 -5.89
C ILE A 87 5.35 6.04 -6.43
N GLY A 88 6.37 5.42 -7.03
CA GLY A 88 7.45 6.06 -7.77
C GLY A 88 7.08 6.52 -9.19
N LEU A 89 5.82 6.38 -9.61
CA LEU A 89 5.37 6.71 -10.96
C LEU A 89 5.56 8.18 -11.34
N GLU A 90 5.43 9.12 -10.39
CA GLU A 90 5.70 10.55 -10.63
C GLU A 90 7.20 10.91 -10.54
N LEU A 91 8.03 10.00 -10.01
CA LEU A 91 9.46 10.23 -9.74
C LEU A 91 10.36 9.78 -10.89
N HIS A 92 10.02 8.69 -11.54
CA HIS A 92 10.78 8.16 -12.68
C HIS A 92 10.07 8.59 -13.97
N GLY A 93 10.61 9.65 -14.58
CA GLY A 93 9.96 10.46 -15.62
C GLY A 93 9.29 9.72 -16.78
N THR A 94 8.40 10.47 -17.43
CA THR A 94 7.62 10.21 -18.64
C THR A 94 8.48 9.82 -19.85
N LYS A 95 9.08 8.62 -19.84
CA LYS A 95 9.48 7.96 -21.09
C LYS A 95 8.29 7.11 -21.55
N THR A 96 7.61 7.64 -22.55
CA THR A 96 6.39 7.11 -23.20
C THR A 96 6.54 5.68 -23.74
N ASP A 97 7.76 5.21 -23.99
CA ASP A 97 8.07 3.88 -24.53
C ASP A 97 8.96 3.05 -23.59
N SER A 98 8.53 2.82 -22.34
CA SER A 98 9.25 1.92 -21.44
C SER A 98 8.34 0.88 -20.81
N LYS A 99 8.89 -0.29 -20.47
CA LYS A 99 8.17 -1.35 -19.70
C LYS A 99 7.48 -0.80 -18.44
N ALA A 100 8.01 0.28 -17.85
CA ALA A 100 7.42 0.95 -16.70
C ALA A 100 6.11 1.71 -17.05
N ALA A 101 6.03 2.32 -18.24
CA ALA A 101 4.81 2.96 -18.72
C ALA A 101 3.71 1.94 -19.04
N GLU A 102 4.07 0.75 -19.54
CA GLU A 102 3.10 -0.32 -19.77
C GLU A 102 2.62 -0.99 -18.47
N GLN A 103 3.51 -1.21 -17.51
CA GLN A 103 3.13 -1.64 -16.16
C GLN A 103 2.23 -0.61 -15.47
N ARG A 104 2.53 0.69 -15.64
CA ARG A 104 1.65 1.78 -15.21
C ARG A 104 0.26 1.64 -15.81
N ARG A 105 0.17 1.44 -17.13
CA ARG A 105 -1.12 1.33 -17.83
C ARG A 105 -1.93 0.13 -17.35
N LYS A 106 -1.31 -1.04 -17.19
CA LYS A 106 -1.99 -2.26 -16.72
C LYS A 106 -2.51 -2.12 -15.29
N LEU A 107 -1.74 -1.47 -14.43
CA LEU A 107 -2.11 -1.30 -13.03
C LEU A 107 -3.18 -0.20 -12.87
N VAL A 108 -3.06 0.90 -13.62
CA VAL A 108 -4.12 1.91 -13.76
C VAL A 108 -5.39 1.28 -14.31
N ASP A 109 -5.33 0.46 -15.36
CA ASP A 109 -6.49 -0.25 -15.89
C ASP A 109 -7.13 -1.19 -14.84
N GLU A 110 -6.33 -1.89 -14.02
CA GLU A 110 -6.85 -2.73 -12.94
C GLU A 110 -7.55 -1.90 -11.84
N LEU A 111 -6.97 -0.75 -11.47
CA LEU A 111 -7.56 0.18 -10.51
C LEU A 111 -8.81 0.89 -11.07
N GLN A 112 -8.78 1.29 -12.33
CA GLN A 112 -9.86 2.02 -13.01
C GLN A 112 -11.05 1.10 -13.31
N LYS A 113 -10.81 -0.18 -13.63
CA LYS A 113 -11.86 -1.21 -13.63
C LYS A 113 -12.52 -1.41 -12.27
N SER A 114 -11.76 -1.16 -11.21
CA SER A 114 -12.29 -1.26 -9.85
C SER A 114 -13.07 0.01 -9.47
N LEU A 115 -12.85 1.14 -10.14
CA LEU A 115 -13.41 2.42 -9.72
C LEU A 115 -13.77 3.30 -10.92
N ASN A 116 -15.05 3.37 -11.28
CA ASN A 116 -15.59 4.28 -12.30
C ASN A 116 -15.48 5.77 -11.94
N LEU A 117 -14.96 6.12 -10.75
CA LEU A 117 -14.99 7.49 -10.21
C LEU A 117 -13.66 8.25 -10.33
N VAL A 118 -12.54 7.58 -10.61
CA VAL A 118 -11.23 8.26 -10.66
C VAL A 118 -10.54 7.95 -11.99
N ASP A 119 -10.39 8.98 -12.82
CA ASP A 119 -9.59 8.91 -14.04
C ASP A 119 -8.09 8.97 -13.69
N LEU A 120 -7.53 7.79 -13.44
CA LEU A 120 -6.13 7.60 -13.12
C LEU A 120 -5.20 7.80 -14.32
N SER A 121 -5.74 8.00 -15.53
CA SER A 121 -4.95 8.31 -16.73
C SER A 121 -4.19 9.63 -16.59
N ASN A 122 -4.75 10.59 -15.84
CA ASN A 122 -4.14 11.86 -15.51
C ASN A 122 -3.92 12.05 -14.00
N LEU A 123 -3.06 11.21 -13.42
CA LEU A 123 -2.67 11.29 -11.99
C LEU A 123 -2.18 12.69 -11.55
N GLN A 124 -1.62 13.49 -12.45
CA GLN A 124 -1.16 14.85 -12.13
C GLN A 124 -2.32 15.81 -11.84
N ALA A 125 -3.47 15.62 -12.47
CA ALA A 125 -4.66 16.43 -12.24
C ALA A 125 -5.39 16.07 -10.94
N ILE A 126 -5.11 14.91 -10.35
CA ILE A 126 -5.72 14.49 -9.09
C ILE A 126 -5.05 15.23 -7.94
N VAL A 127 -5.86 15.95 -7.16
CA VAL A 127 -5.41 16.60 -5.94
C VAL A 127 -5.28 15.55 -4.83
N PRO A 128 -4.14 15.45 -4.12
CA PRO A 128 -4.01 14.58 -2.96
C PRO A 128 -5.07 14.92 -1.93
N TRP A 129 -5.80 13.91 -1.44
CA TRP A 129 -6.90 14.09 -0.52
C TRP A 129 -6.80 13.09 0.63
N TRP A 130 -7.09 13.54 1.84
CA TRP A 130 -7.13 12.71 3.05
C TRP A 130 -8.16 13.24 4.05
N ASP A 131 -9.01 12.35 4.55
CA ASP A 131 -9.97 12.63 5.63
C ASP A 131 -10.83 13.88 5.38
N GLY A 132 -11.33 14.04 4.16
CA GLY A 132 -12.16 15.18 3.77
C GLY A 132 -11.39 16.43 3.36
N VAL A 133 -10.05 16.44 3.45
CA VAL A 133 -9.22 17.63 3.20
C VAL A 133 -8.28 17.43 2.01
N GLU A 134 -8.13 18.46 1.18
CA GLU A 134 -7.23 18.48 0.02
C GLU A 134 -5.86 19.09 0.34
N TYR A 135 -4.81 18.52 -0.25
CA TYR A 135 -3.40 18.92 -0.04
C TYR A 135 -2.67 19.16 -1.37
N PRO A 136 -2.99 20.24 -2.12
CA PRO A 136 -2.38 20.50 -3.43
C PRO A 136 -0.87 20.78 -3.34
N ALA A 137 -0.44 21.55 -2.34
CA ALA A 137 0.92 22.06 -2.25
C ALA A 137 1.84 21.24 -1.33
N HIS A 138 1.43 20.98 -0.10
CA HIS A 138 2.27 20.33 0.91
C HIS A 138 1.40 19.47 1.83
N ILE A 139 1.93 18.32 2.23
CA ILE A 139 1.27 17.43 3.20
C ILE A 139 1.96 17.65 4.56
N PRO A 140 1.24 18.19 5.56
CA PRO A 140 1.77 18.40 6.90
C PRO A 140 2.24 17.11 7.57
N ASP A 141 3.22 17.22 8.48
CA ASP A 141 3.81 16.08 9.18
C ASP A 141 2.81 15.32 10.05
N ASP A 142 1.81 15.99 10.63
CA ASP A 142 0.73 15.36 11.41
C ASP A 142 -0.18 14.50 10.52
N VAL A 143 -0.54 15.00 9.33
CA VAL A 143 -1.26 14.23 8.31
C VAL A 143 -0.42 13.04 7.85
N PHE A 144 0.88 13.25 7.65
CA PHE A 144 1.81 12.19 7.30
C PHE A 144 1.79 11.07 8.33
N ARG A 145 1.92 11.40 9.62
CA ARG A 145 1.85 10.43 10.72
C ARG A 145 0.51 9.72 10.76
N HIS A 146 -0.58 10.45 10.53
CA HIS A 146 -1.92 9.86 10.52
C HIS A 146 -2.08 8.84 9.38
N VAL A 147 -1.61 9.17 8.18
CA VAL A 147 -1.62 8.27 7.03
C VAL A 147 -0.79 7.01 7.30
N LEU A 148 0.44 7.17 7.80
CA LEU A 148 1.30 6.03 8.13
C LEU A 148 0.68 5.13 9.20
N TRP A 149 0.13 5.73 10.25
CA TRP A 149 -0.57 4.99 11.31
C TRP A 149 -1.75 4.19 10.74
N ASN A 150 -2.56 4.81 9.89
CA ASN A 150 -3.68 4.13 9.26
C ASN A 150 -3.20 2.96 8.38
N THR A 151 -2.17 3.17 7.57
CA THR A 151 -1.59 2.12 6.72
C THR A 151 -1.05 0.95 7.55
N ILE A 152 -0.30 1.21 8.63
CA ILE A 152 0.17 0.17 9.55
C ILE A 152 -1.00 -0.62 10.12
N ASN A 153 -2.00 0.08 10.63
CA ASN A 153 -3.15 -0.53 11.30
C ASN A 153 -3.96 -1.41 10.33
N MET A 154 -4.17 -0.94 9.09
CA MET A 154 -4.82 -1.73 8.05
C MET A 154 -4.00 -2.96 7.67
N SER A 155 -2.70 -2.81 7.43
CA SER A 155 -1.82 -3.96 7.13
C SER A 155 -1.85 -5.00 8.23
N PHE A 156 -1.73 -4.58 9.48
CA PHE A 156 -1.78 -5.46 10.64
C PHE A 156 -3.11 -6.19 10.77
N LYS A 157 -4.24 -5.50 10.58
CA LYS A 157 -5.57 -6.14 10.58
C LYS A 157 -5.72 -7.18 9.48
N LEU A 158 -5.20 -6.90 8.28
CA LEU A 158 -5.22 -7.84 7.17
C LEU A 158 -4.36 -9.08 7.45
N GLU A 159 -3.16 -8.89 8.01
CA GLU A 159 -2.29 -9.98 8.43
C GLU A 159 -2.96 -10.86 9.50
N LEU A 160 -3.65 -10.26 10.47
CA LEU A 160 -4.41 -11.00 11.48
C LEU A 160 -5.57 -11.80 10.88
N LEU A 161 -6.32 -11.22 9.95
CA LEU A 161 -7.39 -11.92 9.25
C LEU A 161 -6.83 -13.11 8.45
N MET A 162 -5.73 -12.91 7.73
CA MET A 162 -5.07 -14.00 7.00
C MET A 162 -4.57 -15.10 7.94
N ALA A 163 -3.96 -14.73 9.07
CA ALA A 163 -3.54 -15.71 10.07
C ALA A 163 -4.74 -16.50 10.61
N ASN A 164 -5.88 -15.85 10.83
CA ASN A 164 -7.10 -16.55 11.25
C ASN A 164 -7.55 -17.60 10.22
N PHE A 165 -7.59 -17.24 8.94
CA PHE A 165 -7.90 -18.17 7.85
C PHE A 165 -6.92 -19.34 7.71
N ILE A 166 -5.65 -19.15 8.06
CA ILE A 166 -4.62 -20.20 7.92
C ILE A 166 -4.64 -21.18 9.12
N PHE A 167 -4.94 -20.69 10.32
CA PHE A 167 -4.78 -21.48 11.54
C PHE A 167 -6.10 -21.99 12.14
N TYR A 168 -7.24 -21.41 11.79
CA TYR A 168 -8.52 -21.70 12.44
C TYR A 168 -9.68 -22.01 11.48
N GLU A 169 -9.45 -21.97 10.16
CA GLU A 169 -10.33 -22.55 9.12
C GLU A 169 -9.61 -23.67 8.37
#